data_AF-A0A4R3AAD6-F1
#
_entry.id   AF-A0A4R3AAD6-F1
#
_cell.length_a   1.000
_cell.length_b   1.000
_cell.length_c   1.000
_cell.angle_alpha   90.00
_cell.angle_beta   90.00
_cell.angle_gamma   90.00
#
_symmetry.space_group_name_H-M   'P 1'
#
loop_
_entity.id
_entity.type
_entity.pdbx_description
1 polymer ?
#
loop_
_entity_poly.entity_id
_entity_poly.type
_entity_poly.pdbx_seq_one_letter_code
_entity_poly.pdbx_strand_id
1 'polypeptide(L)'
;MSDAEVIENEHQRRALAVEGALMLLIDGLASRGTISVDEAEDMLRVISSSSQGSATRASSSIRVMKQIRKLRRGDGMATPGA
;
A
#
# COMPACT_ATOMS: atom_id res chain seq x y z
N MET A 1 -8.66 17.18 -29.32
CA MET A 1 -8.77 15.95 -28.53
C MET A 1 -9.99 15.21 -29.04
N SER A 2 -9.83 13.94 -29.40
CA SER A 2 -10.94 13.10 -29.84
C SER A 2 -11.74 12.59 -28.62
N ASP A 3 -13.01 12.24 -28.81
CA ASP A 3 -13.84 11.67 -27.73
C ASP A 3 -13.23 10.37 -27.16
N ALA A 4 -12.52 9.60 -27.99
CA ALA A 4 -11.80 8.41 -27.57
C ALA A 4 -10.67 8.72 -26.58
N GLU A 5 -9.89 9.79 -26.83
CA GLU A 5 -8.82 10.23 -25.92
C GLU A 5 -9.38 10.71 -24.57
N VAL A 6 -10.57 11.31 -24.56
CA VAL A 6 -11.23 11.76 -23.32
C VAL A 6 -11.68 10.57 -22.48
N ILE A 7 -12.29 9.57 -23.12
CA ILE A 7 -12.75 8.35 -22.46
C ILE A 7 -11.57 7.58 -21.86
N GLU A 8 -10.49 7.42 -22.62
CA GLU A 8 -9.30 6.69 -22.16
C GLU A 8 -8.62 7.41 -20.98
N ASN A 9 -8.50 8.74 -21.03
CA ASN A 9 -7.98 9.51 -19.91
C ASN A 9 -8.83 9.38 -18.63
N GLU A 10 -10.16 9.38 -18.76
CA GLU A 10 -11.05 9.20 -17.62
C GLU A 10 -10.95 7.79 -17.03
N HIS A 11 -10.84 6.75 -17.86
CA HIS A 11 -10.59 5.39 -17.40
C HIS A 11 -9.28 5.29 -16.62
N GLN A 12 -8.20 5.89 -17.15
CA GLN A 12 -6.91 5.91 -16.49
C GLN A 12 -6.97 6.67 -15.16
N ARG A 13 -7.68 7.81 -15.10
CA ARG A 13 -7.87 8.57 -13.87
C ARG A 13 -8.60 7.76 -12.79
N ARG A 14 -9.66 7.05 -13.18
CA ARG A 14 -10.42 6.18 -12.25
C ARG A 14 -9.58 5.01 -11.77
N ALA A 15 -8.82 4.37 -12.65
CA ALA A 15 -7.92 3.28 -12.28
C ALA A 15 -6.91 3.74 -11.21
N LEU A 16 -6.29 4.91 -11.40
CA LEU A 16 -5.35 5.49 -10.45
C LEU A 16 -6.01 5.84 -9.10
N ALA A 17 -7.25 6.33 -9.11
CA ALA A 17 -8.00 6.64 -7.90
C ALA A 17 -8.33 5.36 -7.10
N VAL A 18 -8.77 4.31 -7.79
CA VAL A 18 -9.06 3.00 -7.18
C VAL A 18 -7.78 2.40 -6.57
N GLU A 19 -6.67 2.46 -7.29
CA GLU A 19 -5.38 2.00 -6.78
C GLU A 19 -4.97 2.75 -5.51
N GLY A 20 -5.13 4.08 -5.49
CA GLY A 20 -4.88 4.91 -4.32
C GLY A 20 -5.75 4.52 -3.11
N ALA A 21 -7.05 4.33 -3.34
CA ALA A 21 -7.98 3.90 -2.30
C ALA A 21 -7.63 2.51 -1.75
N LEU A 22 -7.21 1.60 -2.61
CA LEU A 22 -6.80 0.25 -2.22
C LEU A 22 -5.55 0.27 -1.35
N MET A 23 -4.55 1.09 -1.68
CA MET A 23 -3.35 1.25 -0.86
C MET A 23 -3.67 1.81 0.54
N LEU A 24 -4.54 2.82 0.63
CA LEU A 24 -4.99 3.36 1.92
C LEU A 24 -5.73 2.32 2.77
N LEU A 25 -6.55 1.48 2.13
CA LEU A 25 -7.24 0.39 2.81
C LEU A 25 -6.26 -0.65 3.37
N ILE A 26 -5.27 -1.06 2.56
CA ILE A 26 -4.22 -2.00 2.99
C ILE A 26 -3.45 -1.42 4.19
N ASP A 27 -3.03 -0.16 4.12
CA ASP A 27 -2.32 0.52 5.20
C ASP A 27 -3.16 0.57 6.50
N GLY A 28 -4.47 0.87 6.37
CA GLY A 28 -5.42 0.90 7.48
C GLY A 28 -5.65 -0.47 8.13
N LEU A 29 -5.81 -1.52 7.33
CA LEU A 29 -6.01 -2.88 7.84
C LEU A 29 -4.75 -3.41 8.51
N ALA A 30 -3.58 -3.18 7.91
CA ALA A 30 -2.30 -3.63 8.45
C ALA A 30 -1.95 -2.91 9.76
N SER A 31 -2.13 -1.58 9.82
CA SER A 31 -1.87 -0.79 11.04
C SER A 31 -2.73 -1.22 12.23
N ARG A 32 -4.01 -1.55 11.99
CA ARG A 32 -4.93 -2.08 13.00
C ARG A 32 -4.69 -3.56 13.34
N GLY A 33 -3.87 -4.26 12.58
CA GLY A 33 -3.58 -5.68 12.78
C GLY A 33 -4.71 -6.60 12.33
N THR A 34 -5.63 -6.12 11.50
CA THR A 34 -6.69 -6.92 10.89
C THR A 34 -6.13 -7.88 9.84
N ILE A 35 -5.06 -7.47 9.15
CA ILE A 35 -4.24 -8.33 8.29
C ILE A 35 -2.79 -8.31 8.80
N SER A 36 -2.04 -9.36 8.50
CA SER A 36 -0.62 -9.40 8.81
C SER A 36 0.17 -8.41 7.95
N VAL A 37 1.33 -8.00 8.44
CA VAL A 37 2.21 -7.09 7.70
C VAL A 37 2.78 -7.77 6.44
N ASP A 38 2.96 -9.09 6.47
CA ASP A 38 3.46 -9.85 5.34
C ASP A 38 2.41 -9.92 4.23
N GLU A 39 1.14 -10.19 4.56
CA GLU A 39 0.02 -10.14 3.61
C GLU A 39 -0.14 -8.75 3.01
N ALA A 40 -0.01 -7.70 3.81
CA ALA A 40 -0.08 -6.32 3.33
C ALA A 40 1.07 -6.00 2.33
N GLU A 41 2.29 -6.46 2.61
CA GLU A 41 3.41 -6.30 1.68
C GLU A 41 3.20 -7.05 0.36
N ASP A 42 2.65 -8.26 0.40
CA ASP A 42 2.36 -9.03 -0.81
C ASP A 42 1.30 -8.35 -1.69
N MET A 43 0.23 -7.81 -1.08
CA MET A 43 -0.77 -7.03 -1.79
C MET A 43 -0.16 -5.77 -2.44
N LEU A 44 0.69 -5.05 -1.71
CA LEU A 44 1.38 -3.86 -2.24
C LEU A 44 2.36 -4.20 -3.36
N ARG A 45 3.00 -5.38 -3.32
CA ARG A 45 3.85 -5.86 -4.43
C ARG A 45 3.04 -6.09 -5.70
N VAL A 46 1.86 -6.69 -5.60
CA VAL A 46 0.96 -6.87 -6.75
C VAL A 46 0.60 -5.52 -7.36
N ILE A 47 0.19 -4.54 -6.54
CA ILE A 47 -0.12 -3.18 -7.00
C ILE A 47 1.10 -2.52 -7.66
N SER A 48 2.28 -2.66 -7.06
CA SER A 48 3.52 -2.07 -7.58
C SER A 48 3.89 -2.57 -8.98
N SER A 49 3.49 -3.79 -9.34
CA SER A 49 3.79 -4.40 -10.63
C SER A 49 2.93 -3.85 -11.78
N SER A 50 1.85 -3.12 -11.47
CA SER A 50 0.86 -2.68 -12.47
C SER A 50 1.34 -1.49 -13.32
N SER A 51 2.19 -0.61 -12.80
CA SER A 51 2.78 0.52 -13.56
C SER A 51 3.94 1.17 -12.78
N GLN A 52 4.75 2.00 -13.45
CA GLN A 52 5.80 2.81 -12.78
C GLN A 52 5.23 3.80 -11.74
N GLY A 53 4.06 4.39 -12.02
CA GLY A 53 3.36 5.26 -11.07
C GLY A 53 2.89 4.49 -9.85
N SER A 54 2.39 3.27 -10.06
CA SER A 54 1.95 2.35 -9.01
C SER A 54 3.13 1.87 -8.16
N ALA A 55 4.28 1.58 -8.79
CA ALA A 55 5.50 1.23 -8.09
C ALA A 55 5.98 2.34 -7.14
N THR A 56 5.94 3.59 -7.61
CA THR A 56 6.33 4.76 -6.80
C THR A 56 5.42 4.92 -5.59
N ARG A 57 4.09 4.84 -5.77
CA ARG A 57 3.12 4.94 -4.68
C ARG A 57 3.20 3.77 -3.70
N ALA A 58 3.25 2.54 -4.19
CA ALA A 58 3.36 1.35 -3.34
C ALA A 58 4.66 1.35 -2.52
N SER A 59 5.74 1.95 -3.03
CA SER A 59 7.03 2.01 -2.31
C SER A 59 6.95 2.76 -0.96
N SER A 60 6.07 3.76 -0.83
CA SER A 60 5.87 4.48 0.43
C SER A 60 5.09 3.61 1.43
N SER A 61 4.00 2.98 1.01
CA SER A 61 3.21 2.04 1.84
C SER A 61 4.05 0.83 2.28
N ILE A 62 4.89 0.26 1.39
CA ILE A 62 5.82 -0.83 1.76
C ILE A 62 6.82 -0.36 2.83
N ARG A 63 7.28 0.90 2.76
CA ARG A 63 8.15 1.46 3.79
C ARG A 63 7.43 1.56 5.14
N VAL A 64 6.16 1.95 5.15
CA VAL A 64 5.32 1.98 6.36
C VAL A 64 5.16 0.58 6.93
N MET A 65 4.87 -0.42 6.10
CA MET A 65 4.78 -1.83 6.52
C MET A 65 6.05 -2.31 7.21
N LYS A 66 7.23 -2.00 6.65
CA LYS A 66 8.51 -2.33 7.28
C LYS A 66 8.66 -1.69 8.67
N GLN A 67 8.17 -0.47 8.88
CA GLN A 67 8.20 0.18 10.19
C GLN A 67 7.22 -0.47 11.16
N ILE A 68 5.99 -0.77 10.74
CA ILE A 68 5.01 -1.50 11.56
C ILE A 68 5.59 -2.86 11.98
N ARG A 69 6.24 -3.58 11.06
CA ARG A 69 6.93 -4.84 11.37
C ARG A 69 7.99 -4.65 12.45
N LYS A 70 8.81 -3.60 12.37
CA LYS A 70 9.85 -3.30 13.36
C LYS A 70 9.25 -2.99 14.73
N LEU A 71 8.21 -2.16 14.78
CA LEU A 71 7.53 -1.78 16.02
C LEU A 71 6.91 -3.01 16.70
N ARG A 72 6.18 -3.84 15.95
CA ARG A 72 5.58 -5.07 16.48
C ARG A 72 6.60 -6.13 16.90
N ARG A 73 7.77 -6.17 16.26
CA ARG A 73 8.90 -7.01 16.73
C ARG A 73 9.53 -6.44 18.00
N GLY A 74 9.44 -5.14 18.23
CA GLY A 74 9.92 -4.46 19.44
C GLY A 74 9.02 -4.67 20.66
N ASP A 75 7.70 -4.79 20.48
CA ASP A 75 6.72 -4.95 21.58
C ASP A 75 6.85 -6.27 22.36
N GLY A 76 7.60 -7.26 21.86
CA GLY A 76 7.83 -8.55 22.56
C GLY A 76 9.17 -8.68 23.28
N MET A 77 10.11 -7.75 23.09
CA MET A 77 11.49 -7.87 23.61
C MET A 77 12.02 -6.57 24.25
N ALA A 78 11.26 -5.47 24.21
CA ALA A 78 11.59 -4.25 24.90
C ALA A 78 10.69 -4.06 26.13
N THR A 79 10.89 -4.90 27.15
CA THR A 79 10.73 -4.47 28.53
C THR A 79 12.12 -4.07 29.04
N PRO A 80 12.53 -2.79 28.96
CA PRO A 80 13.66 -2.32 29.75
C PRO A 80 13.20 -2.32 31.21
N GLY A 81 13.59 -3.33 31.98
CA GLY A 81 13.39 -3.38 33.43
C GLY A 81 12.64 -4.59 34.00
N ALA A 82 12.71 -5.77 33.37
CA ALA A 82 12.31 -7.04 34.01
C ALA A 82 13.54 -7.92 34.28
#